data_AF-A0A813A6Z9-F1
#
_entry.id   AF-A0A813A6Z9-F1
#
_cell.length_a   1.000
_cell.length_b   1.000
_cell.length_c   1.000
_cell.angle_alpha   90.00
_cell.angle_beta   90.00
_cell.angle_gamma   90.00
#
_symmetry.space_group_name_H-M   'P 1'
#
loop_
_entity.id
_entity.type
_entity.pdbx_description
1 polymer ?
#
loop_
_entity_poly.entity_id
_entity_poly.type
_entity_poly.pdbx_seq_one_letter_code
_entity_poly.pdbx_strand_id
1 'polypeptide(L)'
;MKIFGSDGVVTYSGEDMHPASGGLKVQLHDGSEHQVPGFYFENYDSEGDGPESLHAFIHGCLGEQFTNAADVLLGKKVVDTIHAMYRSAQSGHTETIAAEKAMLC
;
A
#
# COMPACT_ATOMS: atom_id res chain seq x y z
N MET A 1 -3.85 6.70 -6.50
CA MET A 1 -2.86 7.27 -5.57
C MET A 1 -1.93 8.24 -6.30
N LYS A 2 -1.50 9.33 -5.65
CA LYS A 2 -0.49 10.25 -6.18
C LYS A 2 0.59 10.49 -5.12
N ILE A 3 1.85 10.48 -5.54
CA ILE A 3 3.01 10.76 -4.69
C ILE A 3 3.75 11.94 -5.31
N PHE A 4 3.79 13.06 -4.61
CA PHE A 4 4.49 14.26 -5.03
C PHE A 4 5.90 14.26 -4.44
N GLY A 5 6.90 14.32 -5.31
CA GLY A 5 8.33 14.40 -4.94
C GLY A 5 8.92 15.76 -5.31
N SER A 6 10.23 15.92 -5.06
CA SER A 6 11.00 17.11 -5.40
C SER A 6 11.09 17.38 -6.91
N ASP A 7 10.95 16.34 -7.72
CA ASP A 7 11.26 16.38 -9.16
C ASP A 7 10.03 16.10 -10.04
N GLY A 8 8.88 15.83 -9.43
CA GLY A 8 7.67 15.49 -10.16
C GLY A 8 6.63 14.75 -9.33
N VAL A 9 5.71 14.09 -10.02
CA VAL A 9 4.64 13.30 -9.43
C VAL A 9 4.59 11.91 -10.04
N VAL A 10 4.45 10.91 -9.17
CA VAL A 10 4.08 9.55 -9.56
C VAL A 10 2.59 9.37 -9.30
N THR A 11 1.85 9.00 -10.34
CA THR A 11 0.43 8.68 -10.27
C THR A 11 0.24 7.20 -10.54
N TYR A 12 -0.42 6.52 -9.62
CA TYR A 12 -0.91 5.16 -9.81
C TYR A 12 -2.44 5.19 -9.83
N SER A 13 -3.06 4.59 -10.85
CA SER A 13 -4.51 4.61 -11.07
C SER A 13 -4.98 3.34 -11.74
N GLY A 14 -6.25 2.97 -11.54
CA GLY A 14 -6.93 1.83 -12.15
C GLY A 14 -8.05 1.31 -11.26
N GLU A 15 -8.76 0.30 -11.75
CA GLU A 15 -9.78 -0.46 -11.04
C GLU A 15 -9.26 -1.86 -10.69
N ASP A 16 -9.44 -2.26 -9.44
CA ASP A 16 -8.92 -3.52 -8.89
C ASP A 16 -9.32 -4.76 -9.68
N MET A 17 -10.56 -4.78 -10.19
CA MET A 17 -11.11 -5.91 -10.94
C MET A 17 -10.73 -5.91 -12.43
N HIS A 18 -10.06 -4.86 -12.92
CA HIS A 18 -9.73 -4.70 -14.32
C HIS A 18 -8.26 -4.30 -14.49
N PRO A 19 -7.31 -5.25 -14.52
CA PRO A 19 -5.88 -4.94 -14.59
C PRO A 19 -5.47 -4.06 -15.78
N ALA A 20 -6.18 -4.13 -16.90
CA ALA A 20 -5.91 -3.29 -18.08
C ALA A 20 -6.40 -1.83 -17.92
N SER A 21 -7.18 -1.52 -16.89
CA SER A 21 -7.80 -0.20 -16.69
C SER A 21 -6.85 0.86 -16.15
N GLY A 22 -5.68 0.46 -15.66
CA GLY A 22 -4.78 1.35 -14.96
C GLY A 22 -3.35 1.37 -15.46
N GLY A 23 -2.50 2.01 -14.67
CA GLY A 23 -1.11 2.25 -15.01
C GLY A 23 -0.37 3.05 -13.97
N LEU A 24 0.95 3.01 -14.08
CA LEU A 24 1.88 3.87 -13.34
C LEU A 24 2.37 4.97 -14.28
N LYS A 25 2.13 6.22 -13.91
CA LYS A 25 2.57 7.40 -14.65
C LYS A 25 3.53 8.23 -13.82
N VAL A 26 4.63 8.67 -14.42
CA VAL A 26 5.54 9.68 -13.85
C VAL A 26 5.50 10.94 -14.71
N GLN A 27 5.38 12.10 -14.07
CA GLN A 27 5.44 13.41 -14.71
C GLN A 27 6.50 14.24 -13.99
N LEU A 28 7.54 14.67 -14.72
CA LEU A 28 8.66 15.43 -14.17
C LEU A 28 8.53 16.94 -14.43
N HIS A 29 9.27 17.75 -13.68
CA HIS A 29 9.23 19.22 -13.81
C HIS A 29 9.79 19.75 -15.13
N ASP A 30 10.62 18.98 -15.82
CA ASP A 30 11.12 19.30 -17.16
C ASP A 30 10.07 19.07 -18.27
N GLY A 31 8.86 18.64 -17.88
CA GLY A 31 7.75 18.35 -18.78
C GLY A 31 7.77 16.94 -19.38
N SER A 32 8.78 16.11 -19.05
CA SER A 32 8.79 14.72 -19.48
C SER A 32 7.72 13.90 -18.75
N GLU A 33 7.16 12.94 -19.48
CA GLU A 33 6.16 12.02 -18.99
C GLU A 33 6.47 10.61 -19.47
N HIS A 34 6.33 9.63 -18.57
CA HIS A 34 6.40 8.22 -18.90
C HIS A 34 5.24 7.48 -18.25
N GLN A 35 4.67 6.53 -18.99
CA GLN A 35 3.59 5.69 -18.49
C GLN A 35 3.89 4.22 -18.76
N VAL A 36 3.73 3.40 -17.73
CA VAL A 36 3.72 1.95 -17.81
C VAL A 36 2.26 1.50 -17.68
N PRO A 37 1.69 0.79 -18.68
CA PRO A 37 0.33 0.30 -18.60
C PRO A 37 0.22 -0.84 -17.59
N GLY A 38 -0.98 -1.02 -17.04
CA GLY A 38 -1.31 -2.12 -16.15
C GLY A 38 -1.50 -1.67 -14.69
N PHE A 39 -2.55 -2.21 -14.09
CA PHE A 39 -2.90 -2.12 -12.69
C PHE A 39 -2.73 -3.51 -12.08
N TYR A 40 -1.66 -3.69 -11.34
CA TYR A 40 -1.36 -4.95 -10.66
C TYR A 40 -1.35 -4.68 -9.16
N PHE A 41 -2.51 -4.87 -8.52
CA PHE A 41 -2.61 -5.10 -7.09
C PHE A 41 -2.67 -6.60 -6.83
N GLU A 42 -2.88 -7.00 -5.57
CA GLU A 42 -3.08 -8.40 -5.19
C GLU A 42 -4.08 -9.11 -6.11
N ASN A 43 -3.72 -10.32 -6.56
CA ASN A 43 -4.56 -11.09 -7.46
C ASN A 43 -5.84 -11.55 -6.75
N TYR A 44 -7.00 -11.16 -7.28
CA TYR A 44 -8.33 -11.57 -6.80
C TYR A 44 -8.94 -12.72 -7.60
N ASP A 45 -8.18 -13.37 -8.50
CA ASP A 45 -8.65 -14.52 -9.26
C ASP A 45 -9.00 -15.69 -8.32
N SER A 46 -10.28 -16.06 -8.28
CA SER A 46 -10.81 -17.14 -7.46
C SER A 46 -10.58 -18.53 -8.03
N GLU A 47 -10.20 -18.64 -9.30
CA GLU A 47 -9.99 -19.91 -10.01
C GLU A 47 -8.51 -20.34 -10.04
N GLY A 48 -7.60 -19.51 -9.50
CA GLY A 48 -6.15 -19.78 -9.42
C GLY A 48 -5.69 -20.33 -8.06
N ASP A 49 -4.37 -20.35 -7.83
CA ASP A 49 -3.74 -20.84 -6.58
C ASP A 49 -3.88 -19.85 -5.40
N GLY A 50 -4.73 -18.84 -5.52
CA GLY A 50 -4.89 -17.75 -4.55
C GLY A 50 -3.92 -16.58 -4.76
N PRO A 51 -4.02 -15.54 -3.90
CA PRO A 51 -3.24 -14.32 -4.05
C PRO A 51 -1.76 -14.51 -3.69
N GLU A 52 -0.92 -13.59 -4.17
CA GLU A 52 0.52 -13.58 -3.90
C GLU A 52 0.84 -13.51 -2.40
N SER A 53 -0.02 -12.88 -1.60
CA SER A 53 0.15 -12.84 -0.13
C SER A 53 0.02 -14.21 0.52
N LEU A 54 -0.87 -15.07 0.01
CA LEU A 54 -1.05 -16.43 0.49
C LEU A 54 0.18 -17.27 0.13
N HIS A 55 0.72 -17.12 -1.08
CA HIS A 55 1.94 -17.80 -1.49
C HIS A 55 3.12 -17.35 -0.62
N ALA A 56 3.28 -16.05 -0.39
CA ALA A 56 4.31 -15.52 0.50
C ALA A 56 4.20 -16.08 1.93
N PHE A 57 2.97 -16.23 2.44
CA PHE A 57 2.71 -16.86 3.74
C PHE A 57 3.14 -18.34 3.76
N ILE A 58 2.75 -19.11 2.74
CA ILE A 58 3.13 -20.53 2.62
C ILE A 58 4.65 -20.69 2.53
N HIS A 59 5.33 -19.89 1.70
CA HIS A 59 6.79 -19.88 1.61
C HIS A 59 7.43 -19.59 2.97
N GLY A 60 6.89 -18.62 3.72
CA GLY A 60 7.32 -18.34 5.09
C GLY A 60 7.15 -19.52 6.03
N CYS A 61 6.04 -20.26 5.96
CA CYS A 61 5.82 -21.48 6.74
C CYS A 61 6.80 -22.61 6.40
N LEU A 62 7.22 -22.71 5.13
CA LEU A 62 8.17 -23.71 4.66
C LEU A 62 9.64 -23.31 4.93
N GLY A 63 9.89 -22.10 5.44
CA GLY A 63 11.24 -21.58 5.64
C GLY A 63 11.94 -21.19 4.34
N GLU A 64 11.18 -20.97 3.28
CA GLU A 64 11.66 -20.55 1.97
C GLU A 64 11.82 -19.02 1.91
N GLN A 65 12.38 -18.51 0.81
CA GLN A 65 12.51 -17.07 0.61
C GLN A 65 11.13 -16.45 0.35
N PHE A 66 10.77 -15.42 1.11
CA PHE A 66 9.52 -14.69 0.96
C PHE A 66 9.69 -13.21 1.32
N THR A 67 8.74 -12.38 0.87
CA THR A 67 8.64 -10.97 1.27
C THR A 67 7.52 -10.82 2.29
N ASN A 68 7.86 -10.42 3.51
CA ASN A 68 6.86 -10.01 4.49
C ASN A 68 6.45 -8.54 4.25
N ALA A 69 5.41 -8.35 3.43
CA ALA A 69 4.95 -7.01 3.06
C ALA A 69 4.06 -6.35 4.13
N ALA A 70 3.48 -7.13 5.05
CA ALA A 70 2.57 -6.64 6.08
C ALA A 70 2.72 -7.42 7.38
N ASP A 71 3.50 -6.87 8.30
CA ASP A 71 3.72 -7.44 9.63
C ASP A 71 2.76 -6.86 10.69
N VAL A 72 2.92 -7.35 11.93
CA VAL A 72 2.12 -6.91 13.08
C VAL A 72 2.31 -5.43 13.42
N LEU A 73 3.52 -4.88 13.20
CA LEU A 73 3.83 -3.49 13.51
C LEU A 73 3.16 -2.55 12.49
N LEU A 74 3.20 -2.92 11.21
CA LEU A 74 2.47 -2.23 10.15
C LEU A 74 0.97 -2.32 10.41
N GLY A 75 0.45 -3.51 10.72
CA GLY A 75 -0.97 -3.71 11.04
C GLY A 75 -1.44 -2.83 12.21
N LYS A 76 -0.64 -2.76 13.28
CA LYS A 76 -0.91 -1.85 14.41
C LYS A 76 -0.95 -0.39 13.97
N LYS A 77 0.03 0.07 13.19
CA LYS A 77 0.08 1.46 12.68
C LYS A 77 -1.15 1.80 11.84
N VAL A 78 -1.64 0.87 11.01
CA VAL A 78 -2.86 1.05 10.23
C VAL A 78 -4.08 1.24 11.14
N VAL A 79 -4.26 0.36 12.14
CA VAL A 79 -5.37 0.46 13.10
C VAL A 79 -5.32 1.77 13.89
N ASP A 80 -4.14 2.15 14.40
CA ASP A 80 -3.98 3.40 15.15
C ASP A 80 -4.28 4.64 14.28
N THR A 81 -3.91 4.59 13.00
CA THR A 81 -4.20 5.65 12.03
C THR A 81 -5.71 5.77 11.79
N ILE A 82 -6.39 4.67 11.50
CA ILE A 82 -7.85 4.65 11.30
C ILE A 82 -8.57 5.14 12.57
N HIS A 83 -8.13 4.71 13.74
CA HIS A 83 -8.69 5.18 15.00
C HIS A 83 -8.52 6.70 15.18
N ALA A 84 -7.35 7.26 14.85
CA ALA A 84 -7.14 8.71 14.88
C ALA A 84 -8.04 9.45 13.87
N MET A 85 -8.29 8.88 12.69
CA MET A 85 -9.24 9.44 11.72
C MET A 85 -10.66 9.51 12.29
N TYR A 86 -11.13 8.45 12.96
CA TYR A 86 -12.45 8.46 13.60
C TYR A 86 -12.56 9.52 14.71
N ARG A 87 -11.54 9.65 15.56
CA ARG A 87 -11.52 10.69 16.59
C ARG A 87 -11.53 12.10 15.97
N SER A 88 -10.78 12.30 14.89
CA SER A 88 -10.70 13.58 14.20
C SER A 88 -12.04 13.97 13.58
N ALA A 89 -12.74 13.00 12.97
CA ALA A 89 -14.10 13.19 12.45
C ALA A 89 -15.10 13.55 13.55
N GLN A 90 -14.96 12.98 14.76
CA GLN A 90 -15.84 13.27 15.89
C GLN A 90 -15.52 14.62 16.55
N SER A 91 -14.25 14.96 16.71
CA SER A 91 -13.82 16.18 17.42
C SER A 91 -13.82 17.42 16.52
N GLY A 92 -13.75 17.24 15.20
CA GLY A 92 -13.55 18.34 14.23
C GLY A 92 -12.14 18.93 14.27
N HIS A 93 -11.20 18.27 14.96
CA HIS A 93 -9.83 18.73 15.15
C HIS A 93 -8.81 17.71 14.64
N THR A 94 -7.58 18.15 14.43
CA THR A 94 -6.46 17.25 14.13
C THR A 94 -6.15 16.39 15.35
N GLU A 95 -6.04 15.09 15.13
CA GLU A 95 -5.76 14.11 16.17
C GLU A 95 -4.39 13.45 15.93
N THR A 96 -3.66 13.17 17.00
CA THR A 96 -2.36 12.51 16.90
C THR A 96 -2.52 10.99 16.81
N ILE A 97 -1.75 10.34 15.94
CA ILE A 97 -1.60 8.88 15.93
C ILE A 97 -0.72 8.52 17.13
N ALA A 98 -1.18 7.63 18.00
CA ALA A 98 -0.43 7.26 19.19
C ALA A 98 0.94 6.69 18.80
N ALA A 99 2.02 7.30 19.29
CA ALA A 99 3.38 6.83 19.00
C ALA A 99 3.66 5.52 19.75
N GLU A 100 4.30 4.56 19.07
CA GLU A 100 4.89 3.41 19.76
C GLU A 100 5.99 3.91 20.69
N LYS A 101 5.91 3.57 21.98
CA LYS A 101 7.10 3.60 22.83
C LYS A 101 8.05 2.55 22.28
N ALA A 102 9.20 2.96 21.76
CA ALA A 102 10.26 2.04 21.39
C ALA A 102 10.53 1.12 22.58
N MET A 103 10.18 -0.15 22.43
CA MET A 103 10.55 -1.19 23.38
C MET A 103 12.04 -1.47 23.07
N LEU A 104 12.91 -0.70 23.73
CA LEU A 104 14.35 -0.98 23.76
C LEU A 104 14.53 -2.33 24.47
N CYS A 105 14.76 -3.37 23.69
CA CYS A 105 15.39 -4.60 24.15
C CYS A 105 16.91 -4.43 24.10
#